data_AF-A0A6P1Q709-F1
#
_entry.id   AF-A0A6P1Q709-F1
#
_cell.length_a   1.000
_cell.length_b   1.000
_cell.length_c   1.000
_cell.angle_alpha   90.00
_cell.angle_beta   90.00
_cell.angle_gamma   90.00
#
_symmetry.space_group_name_H-M   'P 1'
#
loop_
_entity.id
_entity.type
_entity.pdbx_description
1 polymer ?
#
loop_
_entity_poly.entity_id
_entity_poly.type
_entity_poly.pdbx_seq_one_letter_code
_entity_poly.pdbx_strand_id
1 'polypeptide(L)'
;MTTEHFNQRKVTDDYAPEQARIKLASFFEGHPSALEAVQRLNRTQACVLAALLDSKSITTSGYTIPADYGVKRASAVIHALEKEYSFPISSRRVETESDVGNRTKQSLFFITPEDQERLKAEPEAVFKERHDSACRKKESQAQKEMRRLVKEYGEDGVLELIKRAANDAAGPDTNAS
;
A
#
# COMPACT_ATOMS: atom_id res chain seq x y z
N MET A 1 11.26 34.81 6.29
CA MET A 1 10.78 33.56 5.68
C MET A 1 9.99 32.85 6.76
N THR A 2 8.66 32.83 6.64
CA THR A 2 7.76 32.22 7.61
C THR A 2 7.90 30.71 7.54
N THR A 3 8.39 30.12 8.62
CA THR A 3 8.41 28.68 8.84
C THR A 3 6.97 28.22 8.99
N GLU A 4 6.31 27.85 7.89
CA GLU A 4 5.00 27.21 7.97
C GLU A 4 5.19 25.82 8.59
N HIS A 5 4.86 25.71 9.87
CA HIS A 5 4.68 24.42 10.52
C HIS A 5 3.47 23.75 9.88
N PHE A 6 3.70 22.89 8.89
CA PHE A 6 2.68 21.99 8.37
C PHE A 6 2.38 20.91 9.41
N ASN A 7 1.61 21.27 10.43
CA ASN A 7 1.13 20.33 11.43
C ASN A 7 -0.02 19.55 10.80
N GLN A 8 0.31 18.43 10.17
CA GLN A 8 -0.68 17.58 9.50
C GLN A 8 -1.78 17.19 10.49
N ARG A 9 -3.03 17.34 10.07
CA ARG A 9 -4.18 16.98 10.90
C ARG A 9 -4.23 15.47 11.09
N LYS A 10 -4.84 15.01 12.19
CA LYS A 10 -5.10 13.57 12.34
C LYS A 10 -6.27 13.21 11.43
N VAL A 11 -6.13 12.12 10.67
CA VAL A 11 -7.19 11.64 9.78
C VAL A 11 -8.50 11.37 10.54
N THR A 12 -8.41 10.95 11.80
CA THR A 12 -9.57 10.64 12.64
C THR A 12 -10.37 11.86 13.08
N ASP A 13 -9.82 13.07 12.95
CA ASP A 13 -10.52 14.30 13.33
C ASP A 13 -11.63 14.62 12.32
N ASP A 14 -11.42 14.30 11.04
CA ASP A 14 -12.39 14.52 9.95
C ASP A 14 -13.04 13.21 9.47
N TYR A 15 -12.39 12.07 9.69
CA TYR A 15 -12.87 10.74 9.30
C TYR A 15 -12.90 9.83 10.52
N ALA A 16 -13.80 10.10 11.48
CA ALA A 16 -14.02 9.17 12.58
C ALA A 16 -14.38 7.76 12.02
N PRO A 17 -13.97 6.65 12.66
CA PRO A 17 -14.11 5.31 12.07
C PRO A 17 -15.52 4.95 11.59
N GLU A 18 -16.55 5.37 12.33
CA GLU A 18 -17.95 5.12 11.97
C GLU A 18 -18.37 5.96 10.75
N GLN A 19 -18.03 7.26 10.75
CA GLN A 19 -18.28 8.16 9.62
C GLN A 19 -17.55 7.69 8.36
N ALA A 20 -16.29 7.27 8.49
CA ALA A 20 -15.50 6.70 7.42
C ALA A 20 -16.20 5.47 6.82
N ARG A 21 -16.70 4.55 7.65
CA ARG A 21 -17.42 3.36 7.16
C ARG A 21 -18.71 3.71 6.43
N ILE A 22 -19.51 4.63 6.97
CA ILE A 22 -20.75 5.08 6.31
C ILE A 22 -20.43 5.68 4.94
N LYS A 23 -19.39 6.51 4.89
CA LYS A 23 -18.93 7.14 3.66
C LYS A 23 -18.45 6.13 2.63
N LEU A 24 -17.64 5.16 3.02
CA LEU A 24 -17.18 4.10 2.15
C LEU A 24 -18.34 3.23 1.66
N ALA A 25 -19.31 2.93 2.53
CA ALA A 25 -20.50 2.18 2.16
C ALA A 25 -21.35 2.92 1.12
N SER A 26 -21.50 4.23 1.25
CA SER A 26 -22.18 5.07 0.27
C SER A 26 -21.38 5.19 -1.04
N PHE A 27 -20.04 5.29 -0.98
CA PHE A 27 -19.21 5.39 -2.18
C PHE A 27 -19.30 4.13 -3.06
N PHE A 28 -19.33 2.95 -2.44
CA PHE A 28 -19.44 1.67 -3.13
C PHE A 28 -20.87 1.11 -3.15
N GLU A 29 -21.88 1.98 -3.01
CA GLU A 29 -23.27 1.58 -3.14
C GLU A 29 -23.52 0.96 -4.53
N GLY A 30 -24.14 -0.22 -4.55
CA GLY A 30 -24.33 -0.99 -5.79
C GLY A 30 -23.18 -1.93 -6.17
N HIS A 31 -22.09 -1.95 -5.41
CA HIS A 31 -20.92 -2.82 -5.65
C HIS A 31 -20.62 -3.75 -4.46
N PRO A 32 -21.34 -4.89 -4.30
CA PRO A 32 -21.24 -5.76 -3.13
C PRO A 32 -19.82 -6.26 -2.84
N SER A 33 -19.05 -6.60 -3.87
CA SER A 33 -17.68 -7.09 -3.72
C SER A 33 -16.76 -6.03 -3.11
N ALA A 34 -16.93 -4.77 -3.53
CA ALA A 34 -16.18 -3.65 -2.97
C ALA A 34 -16.58 -3.35 -1.52
N LEU A 35 -17.87 -3.48 -1.20
CA LEU A 35 -18.38 -3.34 0.17
C LEU A 35 -17.81 -4.40 1.11
N GLU A 36 -17.70 -5.66 0.67
CA GLU A 36 -17.06 -6.72 1.45
C GLU A 36 -15.59 -6.39 1.77
N ALA A 37 -14.85 -5.86 0.79
CA ALA A 37 -13.46 -5.44 1.00
C ALA A 37 -13.38 -4.32 2.04
N VAL A 38 -14.27 -3.32 1.95
CA VAL A 38 -14.37 -2.21 2.92
C VAL A 38 -14.73 -2.69 4.32
N GLN A 39 -15.61 -3.67 4.46
CA GLN A 39 -16.03 -4.19 5.77
C GLN A 39 -14.88 -4.87 6.52
N ARG A 40 -13.96 -5.52 5.80
CA ARG A 40 -12.76 -6.18 6.35
C ARG A 40 -11.68 -5.21 6.83
N LEU A 41 -11.74 -3.94 6.43
CA LEU A 41 -10.77 -2.94 6.85
C LEU A 41 -10.83 -2.70 8.36
N ASN A 42 -9.65 -2.55 8.98
CA ASN A 42 -9.55 -2.07 10.35
C ASN A 42 -9.89 -0.57 10.44
N ARG A 43 -10.02 -0.04 11.66
CA ARG A 43 -10.42 1.37 11.91
C ARG A 43 -9.53 2.35 11.16
N THR A 44 -8.20 2.21 11.28
CA THR A 44 -7.25 3.12 10.63
C THR A 44 -7.31 3.03 9.12
N GLN A 45 -7.38 1.82 8.57
CA GLN A 45 -7.49 1.59 7.12
C GLN A 45 -8.76 2.25 6.55
N ALA A 46 -9.90 2.11 7.24
CA ALA A 46 -11.15 2.74 6.82
C ALA A 46 -11.06 4.27 6.82
N CYS A 47 -10.51 4.88 7.88
CA CYS A 47 -10.31 6.33 7.94
C CYS A 47 -9.40 6.83 6.80
N VAL A 48 -8.28 6.13 6.57
CA VAL A 48 -7.31 6.48 5.53
C VAL A 48 -7.92 6.35 4.14
N LEU A 49 -8.62 5.25 3.86
CA LEU A 49 -9.27 5.06 2.57
C LEU A 49 -10.36 6.11 2.31
N ALA A 50 -11.18 6.42 3.31
CA ALA A 50 -12.23 7.44 3.19
C ALA A 50 -11.64 8.82 2.85
N ALA A 51 -10.51 9.18 3.46
CA ALA A 51 -9.79 10.41 3.12
C ALA A 51 -9.21 10.37 1.70
N LEU A 52 -8.58 9.27 1.30
CA LEU A 52 -8.02 9.13 -0.05
C LEU A 52 -9.09 9.22 -1.16
N LEU A 53 -10.28 8.65 -0.93
CA LEU A 53 -11.43 8.75 -1.84
C LEU A 53 -12.08 10.15 -1.85
N ASP A 54 -11.72 11.02 -0.91
CA ASP A 54 -12.08 12.44 -0.89
C ASP A 54 -11.00 13.34 -1.52
N SER A 55 -10.15 12.74 -2.36
CA SER A 55 -9.01 13.40 -2.99
C SER A 55 -8.04 14.02 -1.97
N LYS A 56 -8.00 13.50 -0.74
CA LYS A 56 -7.06 13.93 0.30
C LYS A 56 -5.77 13.15 0.21
N SER A 57 -4.70 13.81 0.59
CA SER A 57 -3.35 13.25 0.61
C SER A 57 -2.93 12.83 2.01
N ILE A 58 -2.24 11.70 2.09
CA ILE A 58 -1.79 11.09 3.35
C ILE A 58 -0.27 11.00 3.34
N THR A 59 0.34 11.24 4.49
CA THR A 59 1.76 10.95 4.68
C THR A 59 2.04 10.45 6.10
N THR A 60 3.29 10.09 6.36
CA THR A 60 3.73 9.69 7.70
C THR A 60 3.78 10.92 8.60
N SER A 61 3.16 10.86 9.78
CA SER A 61 3.25 11.93 10.79
C SER A 61 4.70 12.19 11.24
N GLY A 62 5.00 13.42 11.67
CA GLY A 62 6.32 13.80 12.22
C GLY A 62 7.31 14.35 11.18
N TYR A 63 6.79 14.82 10.05
CA TYR A 63 7.56 15.45 8.99
C TYR A 63 6.80 16.66 8.44
N THR A 64 7.53 17.70 8.06
CA THR A 64 6.97 18.93 7.50
C THR A 64 6.65 18.77 6.01
N ILE A 65 5.63 17.95 5.71
CA ILE A 65 5.18 17.64 4.34
C ILE A 65 3.82 18.30 4.11
N PRO A 66 3.59 18.93 2.95
CA PRO A 66 2.29 19.48 2.57
C PRO A 66 1.33 18.34 2.18
N ALA A 67 0.80 17.66 3.19
CA ALA A 67 -0.24 16.64 3.09
C ALA A 67 -1.45 17.06 3.92
N ASP A 68 -2.64 16.61 3.54
CA ASP A 68 -3.86 16.89 4.30
C ASP A 68 -3.83 16.24 5.68
N TYR A 69 -3.36 14.98 5.75
CA TYR A 69 -3.30 14.23 7.01
C TYR A 69 -1.98 13.48 7.23
N GLY A 70 -1.63 13.37 8.51
CA GLY A 70 -0.50 12.61 8.99
C GLY A 70 -0.97 11.34 9.69
N VAL A 71 -0.44 10.20 9.29
CA VAL A 71 -0.78 8.89 9.86
C VAL A 71 0.48 8.19 10.37
N LYS A 72 0.43 7.65 11.59
CA LYS A 72 1.51 6.81 12.12
C LYS A 72 1.65 5.55 11.28
N ARG A 73 2.88 5.28 10.79
CA ARG A 73 3.16 4.15 9.88
C ARG A 73 2.28 4.17 8.62
N ALA A 74 2.09 5.35 8.02
CA ALA A 74 1.28 5.52 6.80
C ALA A 74 1.63 4.48 5.72
N SER A 75 2.93 4.24 5.47
CA SER A 75 3.37 3.26 4.48
C SER A 75 2.84 1.84 4.72
N ALA A 76 2.71 1.40 5.98
CA ALA A 76 2.17 0.07 6.29
C ALA A 76 0.66 0.00 6.03
N VAL A 77 -0.06 1.07 6.39
CA VAL A 77 -1.51 1.16 6.13
C VAL A 77 -1.79 1.17 4.63
N ILE A 78 -1.04 1.98 3.88
CA ILE A 78 -1.15 2.07 2.42
C ILE A 78 -0.78 0.75 1.76
N HIS A 79 0.29 0.10 2.22
CA HIS A 79 0.71 -1.20 1.69
C HIS A 79 -0.39 -2.24 1.82
N ALA A 80 -1.07 -2.32 2.98
CA ALA A 80 -2.20 -3.22 3.16
C ALA A 80 -3.34 -2.89 2.18
N LEU A 81 -3.73 -1.61 2.08
CA LEU A 81 -4.77 -1.16 1.15
C LEU A 81 -4.46 -1.50 -0.33
N GLU A 82 -3.20 -1.35 -0.75
CA GLU A 82 -2.77 -1.65 -2.11
C GLU A 82 -2.63 -3.16 -2.38
N LYS A 83 -2.06 -3.93 -1.44
CA LYS A 83 -1.66 -5.33 -1.69
C LYS A 83 -2.71 -6.34 -1.29
N GLU A 84 -3.43 -6.09 -0.21
CA GLU A 84 -4.44 -7.02 0.30
C GLU A 84 -5.81 -6.70 -0.31
N TYR A 85 -6.11 -5.40 -0.49
CA TYR A 85 -7.42 -4.94 -0.94
C TYR A 85 -7.40 -4.33 -2.36
N SER A 86 -6.25 -4.31 -3.03
CA SER A 86 -6.09 -3.89 -4.43
C SER A 86 -6.54 -2.45 -4.75
N PHE A 87 -6.58 -1.56 -3.75
CA PHE A 87 -6.93 -0.16 -4.00
C PHE A 87 -5.87 0.56 -4.85
N PRO A 88 -6.29 1.42 -5.79
CA PRO A 88 -5.41 2.12 -6.70
C PRO A 88 -4.76 3.35 -6.05
N ILE A 89 -3.91 3.12 -5.06
CA ILE A 89 -3.17 4.21 -4.41
C ILE A 89 -1.91 4.51 -5.21
N SER A 90 -1.61 5.80 -5.33
CA SER A 90 -0.41 6.36 -5.94
C SER A 90 0.46 7.02 -4.88
N SER A 91 1.76 7.11 -5.14
CA SER A 91 2.71 7.74 -4.22
C SER A 91 3.66 8.68 -4.95
N ARG A 92 3.98 9.82 -4.34
CA ARG A 92 5.03 10.74 -4.78
C ARG A 92 6.05 10.90 -3.66
N ARG A 93 7.34 10.90 -3.99
CA ARG A 93 8.39 11.24 -3.03
C ARG A 93 8.50 12.75 -2.91
N VAL A 94 8.52 13.25 -1.68
CA VAL A 94 8.68 14.66 -1.34
C VAL A 94 9.91 14.79 -0.44
N GLU A 95 10.79 15.72 -0.79
CA GLU A 95 11.91 16.09 0.08
C GLU A 95 11.38 16.93 1.24
N THR A 96 11.72 16.55 2.46
CA THR A 96 11.23 17.18 3.68
C THR A 96 12.34 17.24 4.72
N GLU A 97 12.21 18.17 5.64
CA GLU A 97 12.99 18.20 6.86
C GLU A 97 12.18 17.49 7.96
N SER A 98 12.88 16.66 8.74
CA SER A 98 12.33 16.03 9.93
C SER A 98 12.35 17.00 11.11
N ASP A 99 11.61 16.68 12.17
CA ASP A 99 11.58 17.48 13.40
C ASP A 99 12.96 17.68 14.06
N VAL A 100 13.94 16.83 13.70
CA VAL A 100 15.35 16.90 14.15
C VAL A 100 16.28 17.59 13.13
N GLY A 101 15.74 18.26 12.11
CA GLY A 101 16.49 19.05 11.12
C GLY A 101 17.15 18.23 9.99
N ASN A 102 17.02 16.90 10.00
CA ASN A 102 17.57 16.06 8.94
C ASN A 102 16.68 16.09 7.69
N ARG A 103 17.28 16.30 6.53
CA ARG A 103 16.63 16.17 5.22
C ARG A 103 16.40 14.70 4.89
N THR A 104 15.16 14.35 4.57
CA THR A 104 14.76 12.99 4.21
C THR A 104 13.71 13.01 3.09
N LYS A 105 13.53 11.88 2.42
CA LYS A 105 12.49 11.69 1.41
C LYS A 105 11.35 10.92 2.03
N GLN A 106 10.17 11.52 2.03
CA GLN A 106 8.96 10.89 2.54
C GLN A 106 7.96 10.68 1.41
N SER A 107 7.06 9.73 1.62
CA SER A 107 6.04 9.40 0.62
C SER A 107 4.75 10.16 0.93
N LEU A 108 4.22 10.83 -0.09
CA LEU A 108 2.89 11.40 -0.12
C LEU A 108 2.00 10.45 -0.90
N PHE A 109 0.91 9.98 -0.30
CA PHE A 109 -0.01 9.00 -0.86
C PHE A 109 -1.33 9.65 -1.23
N PHE A 110 -1.91 9.27 -2.37
CA PHE A 110 -3.15 9.81 -2.90
C PHE A 110 -3.80 8.83 -3.88
N ILE A 111 -5.11 8.96 -4.12
CA ILE A 111 -5.79 8.34 -5.27
C ILE A 111 -5.98 9.43 -6.32
N THR A 112 -5.71 9.14 -7.59
CA THR A 112 -5.88 10.15 -8.64
C THR A 112 -7.38 10.37 -8.92
N PRO A 113 -7.78 11.54 -9.43
CA PRO A 113 -9.17 11.76 -9.81
C PRO A 113 -9.69 10.71 -10.80
N GLU A 114 -8.85 10.29 -11.75
CA GLU A 114 -9.19 9.28 -12.74
C GLU A 114 -9.42 7.91 -12.08
N ASP A 115 -8.53 7.48 -11.18
CA ASP A 115 -8.71 6.22 -10.45
C ASP A 115 -9.94 6.27 -9.52
N GLN A 116 -10.29 7.44 -8.97
CA GLN A 116 -11.48 7.64 -8.16
C GLN A 116 -12.77 7.53 -8.99
N GLU A 117 -12.82 8.16 -10.17
CA GLU A 117 -13.95 8.03 -11.10
C GLU A 117 -14.15 6.58 -11.55
N ARG A 118 -13.05 5.88 -11.86
CA ARG A 118 -13.08 4.46 -12.23
C ARG A 118 -13.55 3.57 -11.09
N LEU A 119 -13.09 3.82 -9.85
CA LEU A 119 -13.55 3.08 -8.67
C LEU A 119 -15.05 3.26 -8.41
N LYS A 120 -15.60 4.44 -8.71
CA LYS A 120 -17.03 4.70 -8.56
C LYS A 120 -17.86 3.99 -9.63
N ALA A 121 -17.34 3.93 -10.86
CA ALA A 121 -18.03 3.30 -11.98
C ALA A 121 -17.94 1.76 -11.94
N GLU A 122 -16.72 1.22 -11.82
CA GLU A 122 -16.43 -0.22 -11.99
C GLU A 122 -15.30 -0.69 -11.04
N PRO A 123 -15.55 -0.74 -9.72
CA PRO A 123 -14.52 -1.07 -8.74
C PRO A 123 -13.93 -2.46 -8.93
N GLU A 124 -14.72 -3.47 -9.32
CA GLU A 124 -14.25 -4.83 -9.57
C GLU A 124 -13.22 -4.89 -10.71
N ALA A 125 -13.46 -4.13 -11.78
CA ALA A 125 -12.53 -4.05 -12.91
C ALA A 125 -11.21 -3.42 -12.47
N VAL A 126 -11.28 -2.34 -11.68
CA VAL A 126 -10.10 -1.69 -11.10
C VAL A 126 -9.33 -2.65 -10.19
N PHE A 127 -10.00 -3.31 -9.26
CA PHE A 127 -9.35 -4.24 -8.33
C PHE A 127 -8.67 -5.41 -9.06
N LYS A 128 -9.35 -5.97 -10.06
CA LYS A 128 -8.78 -7.04 -10.90
C LYS A 128 -7.54 -6.56 -11.64
N GLU A 129 -7.60 -5.39 -12.29
CA GLU A 129 -6.45 -4.83 -13.00
C GLU A 129 -5.26 -4.59 -12.07
N ARG A 130 -5.50 -4.05 -10.86
CA ARG A 130 -4.45 -3.81 -9.87
C ARG A 130 -3.86 -5.11 -9.35
N HIS A 131 -4.68 -6.12 -9.10
CA HIS A 131 -4.23 -7.45 -8.72
C HIS A 131 -3.36 -8.08 -9.81
N ASP A 132 -3.84 -8.12 -11.06
CA ASP A 132 -3.12 -8.69 -12.20
C ASP A 132 -1.79 -7.97 -12.43
N SER A 133 -1.79 -6.64 -12.33
CA SER A 133 -0.58 -5.83 -12.43
C SER A 133 0.43 -6.14 -11.31
N ALA A 134 -0.04 -6.42 -10.09
CA ALA A 134 0.82 -6.81 -8.98
C ALA A 134 1.42 -8.21 -9.20
N CYS A 135 0.63 -9.17 -9.69
CA CYS A 135 1.07 -10.52 -10.03
C CYS A 135 2.14 -10.49 -11.13
N ARG A 136 1.92 -9.75 -12.23
CA ARG A 136 2.90 -9.57 -13.30
C ARG A 136 4.21 -8.95 -12.82
N LYS A 137 4.14 -7.99 -11.89
CA LYS A 137 5.36 -7.38 -11.29
C LYS A 137 6.13 -8.40 -10.45
N LYS A 138 5.45 -9.22 -9.65
CA LYS A 138 6.09 -10.30 -8.87
C LYS A 138 6.75 -11.32 -9.79
N GLU A 139 6.05 -11.76 -10.84
CA GLU A 139 6.59 -12.68 -11.83
C GLU A 139 7.81 -12.10 -12.54
N SER A 140 7.74 -10.85 -13.01
CA SER A 140 8.88 -10.18 -13.65
C SER A 140 10.10 -10.08 -12.72
N GLN A 141 9.87 -9.83 -11.42
CA GLN A 141 10.93 -9.79 -10.42
C GLN A 141 11.55 -11.18 -10.21
N ALA A 142 10.73 -12.22 -10.04
CA ALA A 142 11.19 -13.60 -9.94
C ALA A 142 12.00 -14.02 -11.17
N GLN A 143 11.56 -13.66 -12.38
CA GLN A 143 12.32 -13.90 -13.60
C GLN A 143 13.67 -13.16 -13.64
N LYS A 144 13.75 -11.94 -13.09
CA LYS A 144 15.03 -11.21 -12.98
C LYS A 144 15.99 -11.90 -12.01
N GLU A 145 15.48 -12.39 -10.89
CA GLU A 145 16.27 -13.15 -9.92
C GLU A 145 16.73 -14.48 -10.51
N MET A 146 15.85 -15.19 -11.21
CA MET A 146 16.20 -16.42 -11.93
C MET A 146 17.32 -16.18 -12.96
N ARG A 147 17.23 -15.10 -13.76
CA ARG A 147 18.30 -14.71 -14.69
C ARG A 147 19.64 -14.43 -13.99
N ARG A 148 19.62 -13.87 -12.79
CA ARG A 148 20.85 -13.65 -11.99
C ARG A 148 21.45 -14.97 -11.53
N LEU A 149 20.62 -15.88 -11.02
CA LEU A 149 21.05 -17.21 -10.59
C LEU A 149 21.64 -18.02 -11.74
N VAL A 150 20.99 -18.03 -12.91
CA VAL A 150 21.50 -18.72 -14.10
C VAL A 150 22.84 -18.14 -14.55
N LYS A 151 23.02 -16.81 -14.46
CA LYS A 151 24.31 -16.17 -14.78
C LYS A 151 25.43 -16.57 -13.81
N GLU A 152 25.11 -16.80 -12.54
CA GLU A 152 26.08 -17.09 -11.48
C GLU A 152 26.46 -18.57 -11.41
N TYR A 153 25.48 -19.46 -11.53
CA TYR A 153 25.66 -20.90 -11.31
C TYR A 153 25.52 -21.76 -12.58
N GLY A 154 25.12 -21.17 -13.71
CA GLY A 154 24.67 -21.92 -14.89
C GLY A 154 23.32 -22.61 -14.67
N GLU A 155 22.71 -23.11 -15.73
CA GLU A 155 21.40 -23.78 -15.66
C GLU A 155 21.42 -25.02 -14.76
N ASP A 156 22.45 -25.86 -14.89
CA ASP A 156 22.62 -27.07 -14.08
C ASP A 156 22.81 -26.77 -12.60
N GLY A 157 23.59 -25.73 -12.27
CA GLY A 157 23.82 -25.30 -10.89
C GLY A 157 22.54 -24.76 -10.24
N VAL A 158 21.71 -24.03 -10.99
CA VAL A 158 20.39 -23.58 -10.51
C VAL A 158 19.45 -24.76 -10.28
N LEU A 159 19.43 -25.77 -11.16
CA LEU A 159 18.63 -26.98 -10.97
C LEU A 159 19.06 -27.75 -9.73
N GLU A 160 20.36 -27.83 -9.44
CA GLU A 160 20.86 -28.43 -8.19
C GLU A 160 20.42 -27.65 -6.95
N LEU A 161 20.50 -26.32 -6.99
CA LEU A 161 20.00 -25.45 -5.91
C LEU A 161 18.51 -25.66 -5.65
N ILE A 162 17.69 -25.78 -6.70
CA ILE A 162 16.24 -26.07 -6.58
C ILE A 162 16.03 -27.43 -5.91
N LYS A 163 16.77 -28.47 -6.31
CA LYS A 163 16.68 -29.80 -5.69
C LYS A 163 17.06 -29.77 -4.21
N ARG A 164 18.12 -29.05 -3.84
CA ARG A 164 18.53 -28.89 -2.43
C ARG A 164 17.47 -28.15 -1.62
N ALA A 165 16.98 -27.02 -2.11
CA ALA A 165 15.93 -26.25 -1.44
C ALA A 165 14.63 -27.04 -1.24
N ALA A 166 14.24 -27.87 -2.21
CA ALA A 166 13.08 -28.74 -2.11
C ALA A 166 13.25 -29.84 -1.04
N ASN A 167 14.48 -30.32 -0.84
CA ASN A 167 14.80 -31.33 0.18
C ASN A 167 14.97 -30.73 1.58
N ASP A 168 15.44 -29.49 1.71
CA ASP A 168 15.54 -28.78 2.99
C ASP A 168 14.16 -28.50 3.62
N ALA A 169 13.14 -28.22 2.79
CA ALA A 169 11.76 -28.06 3.26
C ALA A 169 11.11 -29.38 3.76
N ALA A 170 11.76 -30.53 3.55
CA ALA A 170 11.30 -31.85 3.97
C ALA A 170 12.00 -32.39 5.23
N GLY A 171 12.94 -31.63 5.82
CA GLY A 171 13.57 -31.98 7.09
C GLY A 171 12.67 -31.63 8.29
N PRO A 172 12.62 -32.45 9.36
CA PRO A 172 11.93 -32.07 10.59
C PRO A 172 12.62 -30.84 11.20
N ASP A 173 11.83 -29.88 11.70
CA ASP A 173 12.29 -28.76 12.52
C ASP A 173 13.01 -29.29 13.79
N THR A 174 14.28 -29.68 13.67
CA THR A 174 15.14 -29.96 14.80
C THR A 174 15.78 -28.67 15.26
N ASN A 175 15.01 -27.83 15.95
CA ASN A 175 15.52 -26.84 16.89
C ASN A 175 14.51 -26.63 18.01
N ALA A 176 14.36 -27.68 18.83
CA ALA A 176 13.90 -27.58 20.21
C ALA A 176 14.81 -28.47 21.06
N SER A 177 15.88 -27.89 21.59
CA SER A 177 16.61 -28.37 22.78
C SER A 177 17.36 -27.19 23.38
#